data_AF-A0A5B7IA30-F1
#
_entry.id   AF-A0A5B7IA30-F1
#
_cell.length_a   1.000
_cell.length_b   1.000
_cell.length_c   1.000
_cell.angle_alpha   90.00
_cell.angle_beta   90.00
_cell.angle_gamma   90.00
#
_symmetry.space_group_name_H-M   'P 1'
#
loop_
_entity.id
_entity.type
_entity.pdbx_description
1 polymer ?
#
loop_
_entity_poly.entity_id
_entity_poly.type
_entity_poly.pdbx_seq_one_letter_code
_entity_poly.pdbx_strand_id
1 'polypeptide(L)' 'MDHRVTRYIASITSRKWIVWLWLRGASAMAISQQTGVSLSTVYRWVRRWHEEGTVEARSFYYYGTK' A
#
# COMPACT_ATOMS: atom_id res chain seq x y z
N MET A 1 12.23 -5.14 19.49
CA MET A 1 11.20 -5.08 18.42
C MET A 1 11.83 -5.49 17.10
N ASP A 2 11.24 -6.45 16.39
CA ASP A 2 11.75 -6.97 15.11
C ASP A 2 11.60 -5.92 13.98
N HIS A 3 12.72 -5.61 13.32
CA HIS A 3 12.81 -4.68 12.19
C HIS A 3 11.96 -5.11 10.98
N ARG A 4 11.65 -6.40 10.84
CA ARG A 4 10.74 -6.92 9.80
C ARG A 4 9.29 -6.53 10.07
N VAL A 5 8.87 -6.56 11.35
CA VAL A 5 7.52 -6.16 11.77
C VAL A 5 7.31 -4.66 11.56
N THR A 6 8.29 -3.83 11.91
CA THR A 6 8.22 -2.37 11.68
C THR A 6 8.09 -2.03 10.20
N ARG A 7 8.87 -2.68 9.33
CA ARG A 7 8.79 -2.48 7.86
C ARG A 7 7.45 -2.96 7.29
N TYR A 8 6.92 -4.06 7.80
CA TYR A 8 5.63 -4.60 7.37
C TYR A 8 4.47 -3.66 7.71
N ILE A 9 4.40 -3.19 8.97
CA ILE A 9 3.40 -2.23 9.42
C ILE A 9 3.50 -0.94 8.62
N ALA A 10 4.71 -0.38 8.46
CA ALA A 10 4.93 0.81 7.63
C ALA A 10 4.40 0.60 6.20
N SER A 11 4.65 -0.56 5.59
CA SER A 11 4.18 -0.86 4.24
C SER A 11 2.65 -0.96 4.14
N ILE A 12 1.96 -1.52 5.15
CA ILE A 12 0.49 -1.59 5.17
C ILE A 12 -0.09 -0.19 5.27
N THR A 13 0.46 0.62 6.18
CA THR A 13 0.04 2.00 6.38
C THR A 13 0.18 2.81 5.10
N SER A 14 1.29 2.67 4.36
CA SER A 14 1.50 3.36 3.09
C SER A 14 0.42 3.04 2.04
N ARG A 15 -0.06 1.79 1.97
CA ARG A 15 -1.01 1.34 0.92
C ARG A 15 -2.42 1.83 1.17
N LYS A 16 -2.88 1.72 2.42
CA LYS A 16 -4.16 2.29 2.87
C LYS A 16 -4.17 3.80 2.66
N TRP A 17 -3.06 4.47 2.94
CA TRP A 17 -2.95 5.91 2.77
C TRP A 17 -2.97 6.35 1.29
N ILE A 18 -2.32 5.61 0.40
CA ILE A 18 -2.37 5.85 -1.06
C ILE A 18 -3.83 5.87 -1.55
N VAL A 19 -4.60 4.82 -1.25
CA VAL A 19 -5.99 4.71 -1.74
C VAL A 19 -6.90 5.72 -1.06
N TRP A 20 -6.71 5.99 0.23
CA TRP A 20 -7.48 7.03 0.93
C TRP A 20 -7.30 8.41 0.30
N LEU A 21 -6.07 8.80 -0.05
CA LEU A 21 -5.81 10.07 -0.73
C LEU A 21 -6.38 10.10 -2.16
N TRP A 22 -6.28 8.99 -2.89
CA TRP A 22 -6.86 8.86 -4.23
C TRP A 22 -8.38 9.07 -4.20
N LEU A 23 -9.07 8.42 -3.26
CA LEU A 23 -10.52 8.57 -3.06
C LEU A 23 -10.95 10.01 -2.73
N ARG A 24 -10.05 10.81 -2.14
CA ARG A 24 -10.27 12.24 -1.89
C ARG A 24 -9.97 13.14 -3.09
N GLY A 25 -9.62 12.57 -4.24
CA GLY A 25 -9.31 13.30 -5.47
C GLY A 25 -7.87 13.82 -5.55
N ALA A 26 -6.95 13.35 -4.70
CA ALA A 26 -5.55 13.72 -4.81
C ALA A 26 -4.91 13.15 -6.08
N SER A 27 -4.08 13.94 -6.76
CA SER A 27 -3.31 13.47 -7.91
C SER A 27 -2.22 12.48 -7.47
N ALA A 28 -1.81 11.58 -8.37
CA ALA A 28 -0.73 10.62 -8.08
C ALA A 28 0.57 11.31 -7.60
N MET A 29 0.86 12.50 -8.15
CA MET A 29 2.00 13.33 -7.73
C MET A 29 1.86 13.82 -6.29
N ALA A 30 0.69 14.35 -5.91
CA ALA A 30 0.43 14.79 -4.54
C ALA A 30 0.51 13.61 -3.56
N ILE A 31 0.02 12.44 -3.94
CA ILE A 31 0.11 11.22 -3.13
C ILE A 31 1.57 10.81 -2.93
N SER A 32 2.38 10.81 -4.00
CA SER A 32 3.81 10.50 -3.91
C SER A 32 4.54 11.44 -2.94
N GLN A 33 4.29 12.74 -3.04
CA GLN A 33 4.89 13.75 -2.15
C GLN A 33 4.47 13.56 -0.69
N GLN A 34 3.20 13.27 -0.42
CA GLN A 34 2.70 13.11 0.95
C GLN A 34 3.12 11.79 1.59
N THR A 35 3.22 10.71 0.81
CA THR A 35 3.48 9.36 1.34
C THR A 35 4.93 8.93 1.22
N GLY A 36 5.75 9.65 0.45
CA GLY A 36 7.14 9.31 0.14
C GLY A 36 7.31 8.09 -0.77
N VAL A 37 6.22 7.51 -1.29
CA VAL A 37 6.28 6.38 -2.22
C VAL A 37 6.48 6.86 -3.65
N SER A 38 7.10 6.04 -4.49
CA SER A 38 7.27 6.35 -5.91
C SER A 38 5.93 6.41 -6.65
N LEU A 39 5.85 7.24 -7.70
CA LEU A 39 4.68 7.29 -8.60
C LEU A 39 4.28 5.91 -9.13
N SER A 40 5.25 5.08 -9.51
CA SER A 40 5.00 3.70 -9.96
C SER A 40 4.32 2.85 -8.88
N THR A 41 4.69 3.05 -7.61
CA THR A 41 4.04 2.38 -6.47
C THR A 41 2.62 2.89 -6.26
N VAL A 42 2.39 4.21 -6.40
CA VAL A 42 1.06 4.81 -6.36
C VAL A 42 0.16 4.19 -7.43
N TYR A 43 0.56 4.25 -8.70
CA TYR A 43 -0.22 3.70 -9.81
C TYR A 43 -0.47 2.21 -9.67
N ARG A 44 0.52 1.42 -9.25
CA ARG A 44 0.35 0.00 -9.01
C ARG A 44 -0.74 -0.28 -7.98
N TRP A 45 -0.76 0.46 -6.87
CA TRP A 45 -1.75 0.25 -5.80
C TRP A 45 -3.14 0.77 -6.17
N VAL A 46 -3.24 1.93 -6.83
CA VAL A 46 -4.51 2.46 -7.34
C VAL A 46 -5.12 1.50 -8.35
N ARG A 47 -4.35 1.02 -9.33
CA ARG A 47 -4.79 0.04 -10.31
C ARG A 47 -5.29 -1.24 -9.64
N ARG A 48 -4.49 -1.79 -8.72
CA ARG A 48 -4.85 -3.01 -8.01
C ARG A 48 -6.11 -2.84 -7.17
N TRP A 49 -6.31 -1.69 -6.54
CA TRP A 49 -7.54 -1.39 -5.82
C TRP A 49 -8.75 -1.31 -6.75
N HIS A 50 -8.61 -0.71 -7.94
CA HIS A 50 -9.67 -0.72 -8.95
C HIS A 50 -10.03 -2.13 -9.44
N GLU A 51 -9.03 -3.02 -9.57
CA GLU A 51 -9.22 -4.39 -10.07
C GLU A 51 -9.73 -5.36 -8.98
N GLU A 52 -9.20 -5.28 -7.76
CA GLU A 52 -9.44 -6.26 -6.68
C GLU A 52 -10.37 -5.75 -5.57
N GLY A 53 -10.63 -4.44 -5.50
CA GLY A 53 -11.42 -3.83 -4.42
C GLY A 53 -10.73 -3.84 -3.03
N THR A 54 -9.46 -4.23 -2.94
CA THR A 54 -8.73 -4.36 -1.67
C THR A 54 -7.30 -3.82 -1.76
N VAL A 55 -6.80 -3.35 -0.61
CA VAL A 55 -5.41 -2.89 -0.41
C VAL A 55 -4.58 -3.90 0.39
N GLU A 56 -5.19 -5.01 0.79
CA GLU A 56 -4.50 -6.06 1.51
C GLU A 56 -3.53 -6.78 0.55
N ALA A 57 -2.30 -7.05 1.03
CA ALA A 57 -1.43 -7.94 0.29
C ALA A 57 -2.05 -9.33 0.29
N ARG A 58 -1.91 -10.07 -0.82
CA ARG A 58 -2.20 -11.50 -0.84
C ARG A 58 -1.37 -12.12 0.29
N SER A 59 -2.04 -12.65 1.31
CA SER A 59 -1.36 -13.08 2.53
C SER A 59 -0.52 -14.31 2.22
N PHE A 60 0.76 -14.12 1.93
CA PHE A 60 1.73 -15.20 1.94
C PHE A 60 2.13 -15.42 3.41
N TYR A 61 1.29 -16.15 4.13
CA TYR A 61 1.59 -16.57 5.50
C TYR A 61 2.86 -17.44 5.48
N TYR A 62 3.97 -16.90 5.99
CA TYR A 62 5.20 -17.62 6.34
C TYR A 62 5.09 -18.27 7.73
N TYR A 63 3.96 -18.94 8.01
CA TYR A 63 3.80 -19.82 9.16
C TYR A 63 2.97 -21.03 8.73
N GLY A 64 3.65 -22.09 8.29
CA GLY A 64 3.18 -23.47 8.38
C GLY A 64 2.15 -23.94 7.36
N THR A 65 2.63 -24.60 6.30
CA THR A 65 1.93 -25.76 5.74
C THR A 65 2.32 -26.97 6.60
N LYS A 66 1.33 -27.69 7.12
CA LYS A 66 1.51 -29.06 7.64
C LYS A 66 1.75 -30.02 6.48
#